data_AF-A0A3C0EIZ9-F1
#
_entry.id   AF-A0A3C0EIZ9-F1
#
_cell.length_a   1.000
_cell.length_b   1.000
_cell.length_c   1.000
_cell.angle_alpha   90.00
_cell.angle_beta   90.00
_cell.angle_gamma   90.00
#
_symmetry.space_group_name_H-M   'P 1'
#
loop_
_entity.id
_entity.type
_entity.pdbx_description
1 polymer ?
#
loop_
_entity_poly.entity_id
_entity_poly.type
_entity_poly.pdbx_seq_one_letter_code
_entity_poly.pdbx_strand_id
1 'polypeptide(L)' 'MTAVTVPQTAQILSKAFNRRIDEKQIQQVVDDGQLLRADGTFSLIDYVAFLARPEMEADDE' A
#
# COMPACT_ATOMS: atom_id res chain seq x y z
N MET A 1 1.28 2.52 -16.61
CA MET A 1 1.53 2.01 -15.24
C MET A 1 0.19 1.93 -14.53
N THR A 2 -0.05 0.86 -13.77
CA THR A 2 -1.35 0.54 -13.16
C THR A 2 -1.64 1.47 -11.98
N ALA A 3 -2.27 2.61 -12.26
CA ALA A 3 -2.75 3.53 -11.24
C ALA A 3 -4.05 2.99 -10.64
N VAL A 4 -4.11 2.88 -9.32
CA VAL A 4 -5.24 2.33 -8.56
C VAL A 4 -5.57 3.24 -7.39
N THR A 5 -6.84 3.22 -6.97
CA THR A 5 -7.28 3.90 -5.75
C THR A 5 -7.20 2.98 -4.53
N VAL A 6 -7.34 3.57 -3.35
CA VAL A 6 -7.44 2.86 -2.06
C VAL A 6 -8.56 1.79 -2.06
N PRO A 7 -9.82 2.10 -2.42
CA PRO A 7 -10.89 1.11 -2.48
C PRO A 7 -10.61 -0.01 -3.49
N GLN A 8 -10.04 0.31 -4.65
CA GLN A 8 -9.69 -0.68 -5.65
C GLN A 8 -8.62 -1.64 -5.13
N THR A 9 -7.60 -1.12 -4.46
CA THR A 9 -6.51 -1.92 -3.89
C THR A 9 -7.01 -2.84 -2.79
N ALA A 10 -7.86 -2.34 -1.88
CA ALA A 10 -8.48 -3.16 -0.84
C ALA A 10 -9.26 -4.34 -1.44
N GLN A 11 -10.05 -4.11 -2.50
CA GLN A 11 -10.76 -5.18 -3.20
C GLN A 11 -9.83 -6.17 -3.90
N ILE A 12 -8.82 -5.69 -4.62
CA ILE A 12 -7.86 -6.53 -5.35
C ILE A 12 -7.13 -7.45 -4.37
N LEU A 13 -6.56 -6.87 -3.31
CA LEU A 13 -5.79 -7.63 -2.34
C LEU A 13 -6.68 -8.57 -1.52
N SER A 14 -7.91 -8.16 -1.18
CA SER A 14 -8.84 -9.04 -0.46
C SER A 14 -9.16 -10.30 -1.26
N LYS A 15 -9.38 -10.15 -2.57
CA LYS A 15 -9.63 -11.28 -3.49
C LYS A 15 -8.37 -12.13 -3.70
N ALA A 16 -7.21 -11.51 -3.90
CA ALA A 16 -5.96 -12.21 -4.17
C ALA A 16 -5.50 -13.08 -2.98
N PHE A 17 -5.62 -12.55 -1.76
CA PHE A 17 -5.19 -13.25 -0.54
C PHE A 17 -6.31 -14.04 0.15
N ASN A 18 -7.52 -14.04 -0.42
CA ASN A 18 -8.72 -14.63 0.18
C ASN A 18 -8.92 -14.24 1.66
N ARG A 19 -8.63 -12.98 1.98
CA ARG A 19 -8.70 -12.42 3.34
C ARG A 19 -9.37 -11.06 3.30
N ARG A 20 -9.96 -10.62 4.41
CA ARG A 20 -10.53 -9.28 4.49
C ARG A 20 -9.41 -8.25 4.66
N ILE A 21 -9.31 -7.32 3.72
CA ILE A 21 -8.41 -6.17 3.78
C ILE A 21 -9.26 -4.91 3.65
N ASP A 22 -9.29 -4.11 4.71
CA ASP A 22 -10.09 -2.88 4.75
C ASP A 22 -9.31 -1.68 4.18
N GLU A 23 -10.04 -0.72 3.63
CA GLU A 23 -9.49 0.50 3.04
C GLU A 23 -8.60 1.29 4.01
N LYS A 24 -8.92 1.27 5.31
CA LYS A 24 -8.10 1.91 6.35
C LYS A 24 -6.68 1.36 6.42
N GLN A 25 -6.50 0.05 6.24
CA GLN A 25 -5.19 -0.58 6.25
C GLN A 25 -4.37 -0.13 5.03
N ILE A 26 -5.02 -0.02 3.87
CA ILE A 26 -4.39 0.47 2.65
C ILE A 26 -4.04 1.95 2.78
N GLN A 27 -4.96 2.75 3.30
CA GLN A 27 -4.78 4.19 3.51
C GLN A 27 -3.57 4.47 4.38
N GLN A 28 -3.43 3.77 5.52
CA GLN A 28 -2.29 3.92 6.41
C GLN A 28 -0.96 3.66 5.69
N VAL A 29 -0.85 2.57 4.93
CA VAL A 29 0.38 2.25 4.19
C VAL A 29 0.68 3.28 3.11
N VAL A 30 -0.35 3.78 2.43
CA VAL A 30 -0.21 4.80 1.38
C VAL A 30 0.20 6.15 1.98
N ASP A 31 -0.30 6.49 3.15
CA ASP A 31 0.08 7.72 3.87
C ASP A 31 1.50 7.60 4.43
N ASP A 32 1.84 6.49 5.08
CA ASP A 32 3.19 6.23 5.64
C ASP A 32 4.27 6.28 4.54
N GLY A 33 3.97 5.72 3.37
CA GLY A 33 4.87 5.75 2.22
C GLY A 33 4.76 7.00 1.34
N GLN A 34 3.87 7.94 1.67
CA GLN A 34 3.51 9.10 0.83
C GLN A 34 3.26 8.72 -0.65
N LEU A 35 2.58 7.60 -0.87
CA LEU A 35 2.41 6.99 -2.20
C LEU A 35 1.25 7.62 -3.00
N LEU A 36 0.38 8.36 -2.32
CA LEU A 36 -0.80 8.98 -2.93
C LEU A 36 -0.40 10.15 -3.84
N ARG A 37 -0.87 10.12 -5.08
CA ARG A 37 -0.74 11.23 -6.01
C ARG A 37 -1.87 12.24 -5.82
N ALA A 38 -1.70 13.43 -6.38
CA ALA A 38 -2.70 14.50 -6.33
C ALA A 38 -4.06 14.13 -6.95
N ASP A 39 -4.10 13.12 -7.82
CA ASP A 39 -5.32 12.59 -8.44
C ASP A 39 -6.02 11.50 -7.58
N GLY A 40 -5.49 11.19 -6.39
CA GLY A 40 -6.03 10.18 -5.49
C GLY A 40 -5.68 8.74 -5.86
N THR A 41 -4.74 8.55 -6.79
CA THR A 41 -4.25 7.22 -7.20
C THR A 41 -2.83 6.97 -6.71
N PHE A 42 -2.43 5.70 -6.71
CA PHE A 42 -1.05 5.29 -6.48
C PHE A 42 -0.70 4.08 -7.35
N SER A 43 0.60 3.79 -7.45
CA SER A 43 1.10 2.62 -8.15
C SER A 43 1.07 1.40 -7.23
N LEU A 44 0.41 0.32 -7.65
CA LEU A 44 0.42 -0.92 -6.89
C LEU A 44 1.83 -1.52 -6.73
N ILE A 45 2.72 -1.23 -7.69
CA ILE A 45 4.13 -1.66 -7.63
C ILE A 45 4.85 -0.93 -6.50
N ASP A 46 4.67 0.40 -6.38
CA ASP A 46 5.31 1.20 -5.33
C ASP A 46 4.78 0.83 -3.95
N TYR A 47 3.48 0.49 -3.87
CA TYR A 47 2.85 -0.03 -2.67
C TYR A 47 3.48 -1.35 -2.19
N VAL A 48 3.64 -2.33 -3.09
CA VAL A 48 4.29 -3.60 -2.74
C VAL A 48 5.77 -3.40 -2.42
N ALA A 49 6.46 -2.52 -3.16
CA ALA A 49 7.86 -2.20 -2.90
C ALA A 49 8.04 -1.57 -1.51
N PHE A 50 7.12 -0.72 -1.05
CA PHE A 50 7.13 -0.15 0.29
C PHE A 50 6.91 -1.22 1.37
N LEU A 51 5.92 -2.10 1.20
CA LEU A 51 5.67 -3.22 2.12
C LEU A 51 6.80 -4.24 2.19
N ALA A 52 7.54 -4.41 1.09
CA ALA A 52 8.67 -5.32 1.01
C ALA A 52 9.96 -4.72 1.59
N ARG A 53 9.98 -3.42 1.96
CA ARG A 53 11.13 -2.88 2.69
C ARG A 53 11.17 -3.58 4.04
N PRO A 54 12.27 -4.28 4.39
CA PRO A 54 12.45 -4.67 5.77
C PRO A 54 12.38 -3.39 6.59
N GLU A 55 11.61 -3.39 7.69
CA GLU A 55 11.79 -2.39 8.74
C GLU A 55 13.29 -2.29 8.95
N MET A 56 13.90 -1.14 8.64
CA MET A 56 15.30 -0.93 8.90
C MET A 56 15.49 -1.23 10.38
N GLU A 57 16.19 -2.34 10.61
CA GLU A 57 17.02 -2.62 11.76
C GLU A 57 17.26 -1.32 12.52
N ALA A 58 16.70 -1.20 13.73
CA ALA A 58 17.11 -0.15 14.63
C ALA A 58 18.60 -0.39 14.86
N ASP A 59 19.44 0.38 14.16
CA ASP A 59 20.87 0.48 14.47
C ASP A 59 20.96 0.91 15.95
N ASP A 60 21.26 -0.06 16.82
CA ASP A 60 21.90 0.17 18.11
C ASP A 60 23.21 0.95 17.85
N GLU A 61 23.23 2.25 18.17
CA GLU A 61 24.48 3.00 18.44
C GLU A 61 24.38 3.76 19.77
#